data_AF-A0A3P7EE66-F1
#
_entry.id   AF-A0A3P7EE66-F1
#
_cell.length_a   1.000
_cell.length_b   1.000
_cell.length_c   1.000
_cell.angle_alpha   90.00
_cell.angle_beta   90.00
_cell.angle_gamma   90.00
#
_symmetry.space_group_name_H-M   'P 1'
#
loop_
_entity.id
_entity.type
_entity.pdbx_description
1 polymer ?
#
loop_
_entity_poly.entity_id
_entity_poly.type
_entity_poly.pdbx_seq_one_letter_code
_entity_poly.pdbx_strand_id
1 'polypeptide(L)'
;MELSANDIESTESVEFKDDCLRSCLRSLLSGGFMCRSLMHMPKDEDCVLTALDGQKAVRIEEKSSQIPVNFYENLCAKLPVQGGVVEGMLRGFRGGNGIIKLTQIQSSNSFALIILDGVHEKKDFDITYHNDEIKDCFKMTEDERKNGKKLITLDSDTAGMAVQPWTEIEFDILNDSVLNKTVTVAETSTGEVILCGKLKVKGSREEWERAKNGIQMSSKFCLTAILCILVSVFKQIHDLPFI
;
A
#
# COMPACT_ATOMS: atom_id res chain seq x y z
N MET A 1 4.35 -26.70 12.02
CA MET A 1 4.41 -26.41 10.57
C MET A 1 5.78 -25.84 10.33
N GLU A 2 6.61 -26.54 9.55
CA GLU A 2 7.90 -26.02 9.09
C GLU A 2 7.61 -24.92 8.08
N LEU A 3 8.15 -23.72 8.29
CA LEU A 3 8.17 -22.68 7.26
C LEU A 3 8.99 -23.22 6.08
N SER A 4 8.45 -23.18 4.86
CA SER A 4 9.26 -23.54 3.71
C SER A 4 10.33 -22.47 3.49
N ALA A 5 11.49 -22.84 2.96
CA ALA A 5 12.54 -21.87 2.64
C ALA A 5 12.08 -20.77 1.66
N ASN A 6 11.00 -21.01 0.91
CA ASN A 6 10.41 -20.02 0.01
C ASN A 6 9.53 -18.98 0.75
N ASP A 7 9.11 -19.26 1.98
CA ASP A 7 8.29 -18.36 2.80
C ASP A 7 9.15 -17.39 3.63
N ILE A 8 10.44 -17.67 3.75
CA ILE A 8 11.44 -16.93 4.52
C ILE A 8 12.32 -16.16 3.53
N GLU A 9 12.35 -14.83 3.61
CA GLU A 9 13.30 -14.05 2.80
C GLU A 9 14.67 -14.00 3.47
N SER A 10 14.69 -13.63 4.75
CA SER A 10 15.94 -13.36 5.45
C SER A 10 15.87 -13.72 6.93
N THR A 11 17.02 -14.16 7.41
CA THR A 11 17.41 -14.17 8.82
C THR A 11 18.45 -13.07 8.99
N GLU A 12 18.12 -12.06 9.78
CA GLU A 12 19.05 -10.98 10.12
C GLU A 12 19.43 -11.10 11.60
N SER A 13 20.72 -10.90 11.90
CA SER A 13 21.18 -10.80 13.28
C SER A 13 20.76 -9.44 13.85
N VAL A 14 19.76 -9.41 14.71
CA VAL A 14 19.18 -8.21 15.29
C VAL A 14 19.01 -8.37 16.80
N GLU A 15 19.65 -7.47 17.55
CA GLU A 15 19.57 -7.43 19.02
C GLU A 15 18.22 -6.87 19.51
N PHE A 16 17.67 -5.87 18.79
CA PHE A 16 16.50 -5.13 19.22
C PHE A 16 15.26 -5.40 18.37
N LYS A 17 14.13 -5.57 19.05
CA LYS A 17 12.81 -5.75 18.43
C LYS A 17 12.51 -4.70 17.34
N ASP A 18 12.82 -3.44 17.61
CA ASP A 18 12.46 -2.33 16.72
C ASP A 18 13.24 -2.38 15.41
N ASP A 19 14.48 -2.85 15.42
CA ASP A 19 15.28 -3.04 14.21
C ASP A 19 14.70 -4.18 13.36
N CYS A 20 14.19 -5.24 14.00
CA CYS A 20 13.51 -6.32 13.28
C CYS A 20 12.21 -5.82 12.63
N LEU A 21 11.42 -4.98 13.33
CA LEU A 21 10.25 -4.32 12.76
C LEU A 21 10.61 -3.38 11.59
N ARG A 22 11.71 -2.62 11.71
CA ARG A 22 12.22 -1.77 10.64
C ARG A 22 12.64 -2.57 9.41
N SER A 23 13.36 -3.68 9.58
CA SER A 23 13.75 -4.57 8.47
C SER A 23 12.53 -5.09 7.72
N CYS A 24 11.47 -5.47 8.45
CA CYS A 24 10.19 -5.86 7.84
C CYS A 24 9.58 -4.72 7.00
N LEU A 25 9.57 -3.48 7.49
CA LEU A 25 9.09 -2.32 6.74
C LEU A 25 9.98 -1.97 5.54
N ARG A 26 11.31 -2.06 5.69
CA ARG A 26 12.28 -1.83 4.62
C ARG A 26 12.13 -2.81 3.47
N SER A 27 11.70 -4.05 3.74
CA SER A 27 11.44 -5.03 2.68
C SER A 27 10.43 -4.52 1.63
N LEU A 28 9.46 -3.71 2.05
CA LEU A 28 8.47 -3.09 1.16
C LEU A 28 9.09 -2.11 0.16
N LEU A 29 10.29 -1.57 0.45
CA LEU A 29 11.03 -0.65 -0.41
C LEU A 29 11.82 -1.37 -1.52
N SER A 30 12.18 -2.64 -1.29
CA SER A 30 12.99 -3.44 -2.21
C SER A 30 12.18 -3.97 -3.39
N GLY A 31 10.86 -4.12 -3.23
CA GLY A 31 9.93 -4.57 -4.27
C GLY A 31 9.97 -6.07 -4.61
N GLY A 32 10.98 -6.81 -4.12
CA GLY A 32 11.14 -8.25 -4.34
C GLY A 32 10.39 -9.14 -3.35
N PHE A 33 10.33 -8.72 -2.08
CA PHE A 33 9.62 -9.41 -1.02
C PHE A 33 8.73 -8.44 -0.26
N MET A 34 7.67 -8.99 0.33
CA MET A 34 6.76 -8.26 1.17
C MET A 34 6.68 -8.98 2.50
N CYS A 35 7.38 -8.44 3.51
CA CYS A 35 7.25 -8.93 4.86
C CYS A 35 5.81 -8.73 5.33
N ARG A 36 5.10 -9.83 5.59
CA ARG A 36 3.73 -9.84 6.12
C ARG A 36 3.69 -10.15 7.60
N SER A 37 4.69 -10.86 8.09
CA SER A 37 4.92 -11.04 9.51
C SER A 37 6.37 -11.38 9.78
N LEU A 38 6.77 -11.29 11.06
CA LEU A 38 8.12 -11.59 11.48
C LEU A 38 8.15 -12.33 12.83
N MET A 39 9.28 -12.97 13.09
CA MET A 39 9.62 -13.53 14.39
C MET A 39 10.90 -12.88 14.90
N HIS A 40 10.83 -12.29 16.09
CA HIS A 40 12.00 -11.79 16.81
C HIS A 40 12.36 -12.78 17.92
N MET A 41 13.60 -13.28 17.89
CA MET A 41 14.15 -14.27 18.80
C MET A 41 15.34 -13.64 19.55
N PRO A 42 15.09 -12.85 20.63
CA PRO A 42 16.14 -12.08 21.30
C PRO A 42 17.30 -12.91 21.84
N LYS A 43 17.06 -14.17 22.23
CA LYS A 43 18.12 -15.05 22.76
C LYS A 43 19.13 -15.48 21.70
N ASP A 44 18.66 -15.62 20.47
CA ASP A 44 19.47 -16.01 19.32
C ASP A 44 19.94 -14.79 18.53
N GLU A 45 19.60 -13.57 19.00
CA GLU A 45 19.78 -12.31 18.27
C GLU A 45 19.25 -12.39 16.84
N ASP A 46 18.14 -13.10 16.62
CA ASP A 46 17.65 -13.40 15.28
C ASP A 46 16.32 -12.71 14.98
N CYS A 47 16.21 -12.22 13.74
CA CYS A 47 15.00 -11.70 13.14
C CYS A 47 14.67 -12.49 11.87
N VAL A 48 13.50 -13.14 11.84
CA VAL A 48 13.01 -13.91 10.68
C VAL A 48 11.87 -13.15 10.03
N LEU A 49 12.04 -12.72 8.78
CA LEU A 49 10.99 -12.08 8.01
C LEU A 49 10.25 -13.11 7.16
N THR A 50 8.90 -13.04 7.12
CA THR A 50 8.08 -14.00 6.39
C THR A 50 7.06 -13.34 5.46
N ALA A 51 6.76 -14.00 4.34
CA ALA A 51 5.71 -13.60 3.42
C ALA A 51 4.30 -14.06 3.87
N LEU A 52 4.19 -14.73 5.01
CA LEU A 52 2.94 -15.29 5.52
C LEU A 52 2.24 -14.33 6.49
N ASP A 53 0.92 -14.31 6.42
CA ASP A 53 0.09 -13.57 7.38
C ASP A 53 0.15 -14.21 8.78
N GLY A 54 -0.18 -13.40 9.79
CA GLY A 54 0.04 -13.66 11.20
C GLY A 54 -0.24 -15.10 11.68
N GLN A 55 -1.43 -15.57 11.31
CA GLN A 55 -1.99 -16.84 11.80
C GLN A 55 -1.30 -18.08 11.25
N LYS A 56 -0.58 -17.97 10.12
CA LYS A 56 0.08 -19.11 9.47
C LYS A 56 1.53 -19.31 9.89
N ALA A 57 2.14 -18.30 10.51
CA ALA A 57 3.54 -18.34 10.91
C ALA A 57 3.76 -18.82 12.36
N VAL A 58 2.71 -18.95 13.19
CA VAL A 58 2.86 -19.40 14.58
C VAL A 58 3.44 -20.84 14.64
N ARG A 59 4.64 -20.98 15.22
CA ARG A 59 5.19 -22.29 15.61
C ARG A 59 4.29 -22.88 16.71
N ILE A 60 3.42 -23.84 16.38
CA ILE A 60 2.58 -24.57 17.37
C ILE A 60 3.40 -25.58 18.21
N GLU A 61 4.72 -25.59 18.14
CA GLU A 61 5.52 -26.41 19.05
C GLU A 61 5.77 -25.69 20.37
N GLU A 62 4.72 -25.56 21.18
CA GLU A 62 4.83 -25.35 22.62
C GLU A 62 5.43 -26.60 23.29
N LYS A 63 6.72 -26.85 23.05
CA LYS A 63 7.51 -27.56 24.06
C LYS A 63 7.86 -26.54 25.13
N SER A 64 7.46 -26.82 26.36
CA SER A 64 7.53 -25.95 27.54
C SER A 64 8.94 -25.56 28.00
N SER A 65 9.97 -25.68 27.16
CA SER A 65 11.35 -25.21 27.42
C SER A 65 11.68 -23.94 26.61
N GLN A 66 10.74 -22.99 26.64
CA GLN A 66 10.86 -21.53 26.71
C GLN A 66 12.08 -20.82 26.05
N ILE A 67 12.07 -20.74 24.73
CA ILE A 67 12.73 -19.64 24.00
C ILE A 67 11.64 -18.60 23.73
N PRO A 68 11.77 -17.33 24.19
CA PRO A 68 10.78 -16.31 23.92
C PRO A 68 10.84 -15.92 22.44
N VAL A 69 9.93 -16.45 21.65
CA VAL A 69 9.73 -16.04 20.25
C VAL A 69 8.63 -14.99 20.24
N ASN A 70 8.95 -13.76 19.87
CA ASN A 70 7.96 -12.70 19.73
C ASN A 70 7.50 -12.63 18.28
N PHE A 71 6.19 -12.77 18.08
CA PHE A 71 5.59 -12.75 16.77
C PHE A 71 4.91 -11.41 16.49
N TYR A 72 5.14 -10.85 15.30
CA TYR A 72 4.54 -9.58 14.89
C TYR A 72 3.98 -9.66 13.47
N GLU A 73 2.75 -9.19 13.29
CA GLU A 73 2.11 -9.08 11.97
C GLU A 73 2.29 -7.67 11.40
N ASN A 74 2.65 -7.58 10.12
CA ASN A 74 2.81 -6.32 9.43
C ASN A 74 1.47 -5.87 8.82
N LEU A 75 0.71 -5.07 9.57
CA LEU A 75 -0.56 -4.53 9.10
C LEU A 75 -0.41 -3.58 7.89
N CYS A 76 0.76 -2.97 7.69
CA CYS A 76 1.02 -2.14 6.51
C CYS A 76 1.02 -2.95 5.21
N ALA A 77 1.36 -4.25 5.26
CA ALA A 77 1.33 -5.12 4.09
C ALA A 77 -0.11 -5.45 3.62
N LYS A 78 -1.11 -5.31 4.49
CA LYS A 78 -2.51 -5.62 4.20
C LYS A 78 -3.24 -4.38 3.69
N LEU A 79 -3.78 -4.46 2.48
CA LEU A 79 -4.60 -3.37 1.94
C LEU A 79 -5.88 -3.19 2.78
N PRO A 80 -6.25 -1.95 3.16
CA PRO A 80 -7.49 -1.68 3.90
C PRO A 80 -8.73 -1.93 3.05
N VAL A 81 -8.63 -1.75 1.73
CA VAL A 81 -9.70 -2.03 0.76
C VAL A 81 -9.16 -2.76 -0.46
N GLN A 82 -9.96 -3.64 -1.06
CA GLN A 82 -9.65 -4.29 -2.33
C GLN A 82 -10.17 -3.42 -3.48
N GLY A 83 -9.35 -2.49 -3.93
CA GLY A 83 -9.70 -1.55 -4.99
C GLY A 83 -8.56 -1.30 -5.96
N GLY A 84 -8.58 -0.12 -6.58
CA GLY A 84 -7.49 0.34 -7.44
C GLY A 84 -6.28 0.60 -6.55
N VAL A 85 -5.08 0.25 -7.03
CA VAL A 85 -3.84 0.47 -6.30
C VAL A 85 -2.85 1.19 -7.20
N VAL A 86 -2.33 2.30 -6.71
CA VAL A 86 -1.17 2.97 -7.31
C VAL A 86 -0.02 3.04 -6.33
N GLU A 87 1.19 2.96 -6.86
CA GLU A 87 2.43 2.91 -6.09
C GLU A 87 3.45 3.84 -6.74
N GLY A 88 4.14 4.62 -5.91
CA GLY A 88 5.26 5.45 -6.31
C GLY A 88 6.50 5.07 -5.51
N MET A 89 7.51 4.52 -6.20
CA MET A 89 8.84 4.37 -5.61
C MET A 89 9.51 5.75 -5.60
N LEU A 90 9.82 6.24 -4.41
CA LEU A 90 10.43 7.54 -4.16
C LEU A 90 11.93 7.34 -3.97
N ARG A 91 12.75 8.10 -4.72
CA ARG A 91 14.21 8.01 -4.66
C ARG A 91 14.79 9.40 -4.45
N GLY A 92 15.85 9.48 -3.66
CA GLY A 92 16.60 10.70 -3.40
C GLY A 92 18.07 10.60 -3.73
N PHE A 93 18.78 11.67 -3.40
CA PHE A 93 20.22 11.68 -3.31
C PHE A 93 20.67 11.01 -1.99
N ARG A 94 21.90 10.45 -1.98
CA ARG A 94 22.53 9.83 -0.79
C ARG A 94 21.87 8.56 -0.25
N GLY A 95 21.10 7.84 -1.07
CA GLY A 95 20.56 6.52 -0.70
C GLY A 95 19.22 6.55 0.02
N GLY A 96 18.70 7.74 0.34
CA GLY A 96 17.33 7.88 0.82
C GLY A 96 16.34 7.30 -0.18
N ASN A 97 15.40 6.51 0.33
CA ASN A 97 14.40 5.82 -0.46
C ASN A 97 13.04 5.88 0.26
N GLY A 98 11.99 5.65 -0.50
CA GLY A 98 10.66 5.59 0.05
C GLY A 98 9.67 4.97 -0.90
N ILE A 99 8.48 4.77 -0.39
CA ILE A 99 7.32 4.31 -1.13
C ILE A 99 6.12 5.10 -0.67
N ILE A 100 5.29 5.50 -1.64
CA ILE A 100 3.91 5.87 -1.40
C ILE A 100 3.04 4.84 -2.09
N LYS A 101 2.08 4.29 -1.36
CA LYS A 101 1.08 3.38 -1.89
C LYS A 101 -0.29 3.92 -1.57
N LEU A 102 -1.16 3.97 -2.57
CA LEU A 102 -2.50 4.50 -2.46
C LEU A 102 -3.49 3.42 -2.91
N THR A 103 -4.61 3.30 -2.21
CA THR A 103 -5.70 2.43 -2.63
C THR A 103 -7.07 3.06 -2.41
N GLN A 104 -8.01 2.78 -3.32
CA GLN A 104 -9.33 3.38 -3.31
C GLN A 104 -10.33 2.46 -3.99
N ILE A 105 -11.56 2.46 -3.49
CA ILE A 105 -12.73 1.89 -4.15
C ILE A 105 -13.62 3.02 -4.68
N GLN A 106 -14.44 2.73 -5.68
CA GLN A 106 -15.31 3.74 -6.26
C GLN A 106 -16.16 4.42 -5.17
N SER A 107 -16.27 5.76 -5.24
CA SER A 107 -17.05 6.57 -4.30
C SER A 107 -16.57 6.55 -2.84
N SER A 108 -15.32 6.13 -2.57
CA SER A 108 -14.67 6.33 -1.26
C SER A 108 -13.51 7.32 -1.37
N ASN A 109 -13.04 7.82 -0.22
CA ASN A 109 -11.72 8.43 -0.12
C ASN A 109 -10.62 7.37 -0.36
N SER A 110 -9.42 7.83 -0.69
CA SER A 110 -8.24 6.97 -0.82
C SER A 110 -7.59 6.73 0.54
N PHE A 111 -6.92 5.60 0.68
CA PHE A 111 -6.02 5.32 1.79
C PHE A 111 -4.57 5.39 1.31
N ALA A 112 -3.71 6.03 2.09
CA ALA A 112 -2.28 6.16 1.84
C ALA A 112 -1.45 5.41 2.87
N LEU A 113 -0.45 4.67 2.40
CA LEU A 113 0.67 4.14 3.16
C LEU A 113 1.94 4.80 2.64
N ILE A 114 2.73 5.38 3.53
CA ILE A 114 4.02 5.99 3.17
C ILE A 114 5.09 5.43 4.08
N ILE A 115 6.22 5.02 3.48
CA ILE A 115 7.42 4.62 4.22
C ILE A 115 8.57 5.37 3.59
N LEU A 116 9.32 6.11 4.40
CA LEU A 116 10.55 6.79 4.04
C LEU A 116 11.68 6.22 4.91
N ASP A 117 12.84 5.99 4.32
CA ASP A 117 14.02 5.51 5.01
C ASP A 117 15.26 6.27 4.52
N GLY A 118 16.20 6.49 5.44
CA GLY A 118 17.39 7.32 5.19
C GLY A 118 17.07 8.82 5.04
N VAL A 119 16.04 9.32 5.72
CA VAL A 119 15.71 10.76 5.78
C VAL A 119 16.31 11.42 7.03
N HIS A 120 16.33 12.76 7.10
CA HIS A 120 16.80 13.47 8.29
C HIS A 120 15.97 13.08 9.53
N GLU A 121 16.63 12.78 10.64
CA GLU A 121 16.01 12.35 11.90
C GLU A 121 15.21 13.47 12.59
N LYS A 122 14.09 13.11 13.22
CA LYS A 122 13.24 14.02 14.01
C LYS A 122 12.81 15.26 13.22
N LYS A 123 12.41 15.04 11.97
CA LYS A 123 11.96 16.08 11.04
C LYS A 123 10.58 15.74 10.49
N ASP A 124 9.85 16.77 10.13
CA ASP A 124 8.57 16.64 9.43
C ASP A 124 8.78 16.73 7.93
N PHE A 125 8.10 15.85 7.19
CA PHE A 125 8.16 15.79 5.73
C PHE A 125 6.77 15.94 5.12
N ASP A 126 6.66 16.83 4.14
CA ASP A 126 5.45 17.03 3.35
C ASP A 126 5.46 16.13 2.12
N ILE A 127 4.42 15.31 1.98
CA ILE A 127 4.16 14.52 0.77
C ILE A 127 3.27 15.33 -0.14
N THR A 128 3.76 15.65 -1.34
CA THR A 128 3.07 16.54 -2.28
C THR A 128 2.93 15.86 -3.64
N TYR A 129 1.71 15.89 -4.18
CA TYR A 129 1.39 15.45 -5.54
C TYR A 129 1.41 16.62 -6.50
N HIS A 130 2.06 16.45 -7.66
CA HIS A 130 2.15 17.46 -8.70
C HIS A 130 1.38 17.01 -9.93
N ASN A 131 0.38 17.80 -10.31
CA ASN A 131 -0.43 17.50 -11.49
C ASN A 131 0.34 17.77 -12.80
N ASP A 132 1.31 18.67 -12.76
CA ASP A 132 2.15 18.99 -13.93
C ASP A 132 3.28 17.97 -14.09
N GLU A 133 3.76 17.82 -15.33
CA GLU A 133 4.91 16.96 -15.59
C GLU A 133 6.20 17.67 -15.16
N ILE A 134 6.73 17.23 -14.01
CA ILE A 134 8.00 17.74 -13.49
C ILE A 134 9.17 16.95 -14.10
N LYS A 135 10.06 17.64 -14.81
CA LYS A 135 11.27 17.04 -15.42
C LYS A 135 12.33 16.68 -14.40
N ASP A 136 12.65 17.62 -13.51
CA ASP A 136 13.59 17.44 -12.40
C ASP A 136 12.94 17.94 -11.10
N CYS A 137 12.48 16.99 -10.29
CA CYS A 137 11.77 17.26 -9.05
C CYS A 137 12.65 17.93 -7.97
N PHE A 138 13.98 17.83 -8.08
CA PHE A 138 14.92 18.46 -7.15
C PHE A 138 15.26 19.89 -7.54
N LYS A 139 14.87 20.30 -8.74
CA LYS A 139 15.08 21.65 -9.29
C LYS A 139 13.77 22.24 -9.80
N MET A 140 12.69 22.04 -9.05
CA MET A 140 11.41 22.64 -9.35
C MET A 140 11.49 24.16 -9.33
N THR A 141 10.81 24.77 -10.28
CA THR A 141 10.52 26.21 -10.26
C THR A 141 9.62 26.55 -9.08
N GLU A 142 9.57 27.83 -8.73
CA GLU A 142 8.67 28.28 -7.65
C GLU A 142 7.19 28.00 -7.96
N ASP A 143 6.81 28.12 -9.23
CA ASP A 143 5.44 27.87 -9.69
C ASP A 143 5.07 26.39 -9.57
N GLU A 144 5.94 25.49 -10.05
CA GLU A 144 5.76 24.04 -9.89
C GLU A 144 5.60 23.66 -8.41
N ARG A 145 6.44 24.23 -7.53
CA ARG A 145 6.37 23.98 -6.08
C ARG A 145 5.07 24.48 -5.45
N LYS A 146 4.55 25.64 -5.88
CA LYS A 146 3.29 26.21 -5.36
C LYS A 146 2.05 25.48 -5.88
N ASN A 147 2.12 24.90 -7.07
CA ASN A 147 0.99 24.20 -7.71
C ASN A 147 0.80 22.76 -7.21
N GLY A 148 1.70 22.26 -6.36
CA GLY A 148 1.60 20.96 -5.74
C GLY A 148 0.44 20.87 -4.73
N LYS A 149 -0.30 19.76 -4.76
CA LYS A 149 -1.29 19.41 -3.75
C LYS A 149 -0.62 18.61 -2.63
N LYS A 150 -0.51 19.21 -1.44
CA LYS A 150 -0.08 18.49 -0.23
C LYS A 150 -1.10 17.39 0.08
N LEU A 151 -0.61 16.17 0.28
CA LEU A 151 -1.41 14.99 0.62
C LEU A 151 -1.44 14.75 2.12
N ILE A 152 -0.26 14.74 2.75
CA ILE A 152 -0.08 14.50 4.19
C ILE A 152 1.31 14.97 4.64
N THR A 153 1.47 15.16 5.94
CA THR A 153 2.75 15.41 6.61
C THR A 153 3.02 14.25 7.56
N LEU A 154 4.26 13.77 7.60
CA LEU A 154 4.70 12.71 8.52
C LEU A 154 6.06 13.04 9.12
N ASP A 155 6.30 12.57 10.35
CA ASP A 155 7.55 12.76 11.08
C ASP A 155 8.47 11.54 11.00
N SER A 156 9.78 11.79 11.05
CA SER A 156 10.81 10.75 11.13
C SER A 156 11.25 10.46 12.57
N ASP A 157 11.57 9.21 12.83
CA ASP A 157 12.13 8.75 14.09
C ASP A 157 13.63 9.08 14.24
N THR A 158 14.23 8.59 15.33
CA THR A 158 15.67 8.72 15.63
C THR A 158 16.58 7.89 14.73
N ALA A 159 16.03 7.04 13.86
CA ALA A 159 16.79 6.21 12.93
C ALA A 159 16.67 6.74 11.48
N GLY A 160 15.99 7.88 11.27
CA GLY A 160 15.78 8.44 9.95
C GLY A 160 14.73 7.69 9.13
N MET A 161 13.80 7.00 9.79
CA MET A 161 12.66 6.34 9.17
C MET A 161 11.37 7.10 9.49
N ALA A 162 10.52 7.33 8.49
CA ALA A 162 9.19 7.92 8.68
C ALA A 162 8.15 6.97 8.11
N VAL A 163 7.12 6.67 8.91
CA VAL A 163 6.10 5.68 8.54
C VAL A 163 4.74 6.27 8.80
N GLN A 164 3.95 6.40 7.74
CA GLN A 164 2.52 6.69 7.82
C GLN A 164 1.76 5.40 7.48
N PRO A 165 1.18 4.70 8.48
CA PRO A 165 0.30 3.57 8.22
C PRO A 165 -0.90 3.96 7.36
N TRP A 166 -1.65 2.97 6.87
CA TRP A 166 -2.86 3.20 6.06
C TRP A 166 -3.79 4.23 6.69
N THR A 167 -3.83 5.42 6.08
CA THR A 167 -4.57 6.58 6.56
C THR A 167 -5.43 7.12 5.44
N GLU A 168 -6.68 7.46 5.75
CA GLU A 168 -7.61 8.06 4.80
C GLU A 168 -7.13 9.47 4.41
N ILE A 169 -7.13 9.77 3.11
CA ILE A 169 -6.75 11.07 2.55
C ILE A 169 -7.78 11.55 1.53
N GLU A 170 -7.97 12.87 1.45
CA GLU A 170 -8.84 13.52 0.47
C GLU A 170 -8.12 13.67 -0.89
N PHE A 171 -7.96 12.54 -1.58
CA PHE A 171 -7.32 12.47 -2.89
C PHE A 171 -7.97 11.37 -3.72
N ASP A 172 -8.46 11.69 -4.91
CA ASP A 172 -9.04 10.70 -5.81
C ASP A 172 -7.94 10.13 -6.72
N ILE A 173 -7.66 8.84 -6.57
CA ILE A 173 -6.69 8.13 -7.41
C ILE A 173 -7.34 7.47 -8.62
N LEU A 174 -8.66 7.23 -8.62
CA LEU A 174 -9.36 6.44 -9.66
C LEU A 174 -9.57 7.21 -10.97
N ASN A 175 -8.51 7.88 -11.45
CA ASN A 175 -8.43 8.59 -12.71
C ASN A 175 -7.06 8.34 -13.35
N ASP A 176 -7.03 8.05 -14.65
CA ASP A 176 -5.79 7.81 -15.38
C ASP A 176 -4.87 9.04 -15.42
N SER A 177 -5.40 10.25 -15.19
CA SER A 177 -4.61 11.47 -15.10
C SER A 177 -3.62 11.48 -13.93
N VAL A 178 -3.83 10.64 -12.91
CA VAL A 178 -2.96 10.49 -11.73
C VAL A 178 -1.70 9.67 -12.06
N LEU A 179 -1.75 8.86 -13.12
CA LEU A 179 -0.64 7.99 -13.51
C LEU A 179 0.51 8.77 -14.12
N ASN A 180 1.73 8.33 -13.83
CA ASN A 180 2.99 8.96 -14.23
C ASN A 180 3.20 10.40 -13.72
N LYS A 181 2.38 10.84 -12.76
CA LYS A 181 2.52 12.13 -12.09
C LYS A 181 3.51 12.05 -10.93
N THR A 182 4.15 13.18 -10.67
CA THR A 182 5.25 13.26 -9.71
C THR A 182 4.71 13.42 -8.29
N VAL A 183 5.26 12.64 -7.38
CA VAL A 183 5.11 12.83 -5.93
C VAL A 183 6.46 13.20 -5.37
N THR A 184 6.50 14.21 -4.51
CA THR A 184 7.71 14.69 -3.83
C THR A 184 7.57 14.57 -2.33
N VAL A 185 8.71 14.39 -1.69
CA VAL A 185 8.89 14.47 -0.24
C VAL A 185 9.79 15.67 0.02
N ALA A 186 9.30 16.65 0.76
CA ALA A 186 10.09 17.82 1.11
C ALA A 186 10.18 17.98 2.63
N GLU A 187 11.34 18.37 3.16
CA GLU A 187 11.45 18.73 4.57
C GLU A 187 10.62 20.00 4.83
N THR A 188 9.68 19.93 5.76
CA THR A 188 8.71 21.01 6.03
C THR A 188 9.39 22.32 6.42
N SER A 189 10.52 22.23 7.12
CA SER A 189 11.24 23.40 7.66
C SER A 189 11.99 24.20 6.59
N THR A 190 12.51 23.55 5.54
CA THR A 190 13.32 24.17 4.49
C THR A 190 12.59 24.24 3.15
N GLY A 191 11.57 23.41 2.95
CA GLY A 191 10.92 23.18 1.65
C GLY A 191 11.82 22.44 0.65
N GLU A 192 12.97 21.90 1.08
CA GLU A 192 13.89 21.16 0.23
C GLU A 192 13.31 19.78 -0.10
N VAL A 193 13.24 19.47 -1.39
CA VAL A 193 12.79 18.16 -1.88
C VAL A 193 13.92 17.14 -1.71
N ILE A 194 13.67 16.11 -0.92
CA ILE A 194 14.66 15.08 -0.60
C ILE A 194 14.43 13.77 -1.37
N LEU A 195 13.18 13.45 -1.70
CA LEU A 195 12.80 12.25 -2.44
C LEU A 195 11.73 12.62 -3.45
N CYS A 196 11.72 11.93 -4.60
CA CYS A 196 10.60 12.01 -5.51
C CYS A 196 10.43 10.73 -6.33
N GLY A 197 9.25 10.58 -6.92
CA GLY A 197 8.93 9.44 -7.77
C GLY A 197 7.67 9.66 -8.58
N LYS A 198 7.33 8.70 -9.44
CA LYS A 198 6.12 8.74 -10.27
C LYS A 198 5.15 7.65 -9.86
N LEU A 199 3.86 8.00 -9.78
CA LEU A 199 2.79 7.03 -9.49
C LEU A 199 2.55 6.09 -10.67
N LYS A 200 2.42 4.79 -10.39
CA LYS A 200 2.13 3.75 -11.37
C LYS A 200 1.08 2.80 -10.82
N VAL A 201 0.28 2.21 -11.70
CA VAL A 201 -0.65 1.13 -11.30
C VAL A 201 0.15 -0.04 -10.73
N LYS A 202 -0.30 -0.55 -9.58
CA LYS A 202 0.21 -1.78 -8.98
C LYS A 202 -0.84 -2.88 -9.13
N GLY A 203 -0.41 -4.06 -9.58
CA GLY A 203 -1.32 -5.17 -9.88
C GLY A 203 -1.74 -5.20 -11.35
N SER A 204 -2.87 -5.83 -11.64
CA SER A 204 -3.33 -6.00 -13.03
C SER A 204 -4.06 -4.76 -13.53
N ARG A 205 -3.99 -4.52 -14.85
CA ARG A 205 -4.75 -3.44 -15.48
C ARG A 205 -6.26 -3.68 -15.37
N GLU A 206 -6.68 -4.94 -15.38
CA GLU A 206 -8.08 -5.33 -15.25
C GLU A 206 -8.64 -4.99 -13.87
N GLU A 207 -7.87 -5.17 -12.79
CA GLU A 207 -8.27 -4.74 -11.44
C GLU A 207 -8.40 -3.22 -11.35
N TRP A 208 -7.45 -2.48 -11.95
CA TRP A 208 -7.51 -1.02 -12.03
C TRP A 208 -8.77 -0.54 -12.74
N GLU A 209 -9.07 -1.10 -13.92
CA GLU A 209 -10.28 -0.74 -14.67
C GLU A 209 -11.56 -1.12 -13.94
N ARG A 210 -11.59 -2.27 -13.23
CA ARG A 210 -12.74 -2.65 -12.38
C ARG A 210 -12.93 -1.69 -11.22
N ALA A 211 -11.86 -1.21 -10.61
CA ALA A 211 -11.95 -0.26 -9.51
C ALA A 211 -12.51 1.10 -9.97
N LYS A 212 -12.05 1.62 -11.12
CA LYS A 212 -12.55 2.88 -11.70
C LYS A 212 -14.01 2.79 -12.11
N ASN A 213 -14.38 1.74 -12.85
CA ASN A 213 -15.73 1.56 -13.39
C ASN A 213 -16.72 1.02 -12.33
N GLY A 214 -16.22 0.66 -11.15
CA GLY A 214 -16.94 -0.07 -10.13
C GLY A 214 -17.26 -1.51 -10.56
N ILE A 215 -17.98 -2.22 -9.71
CA ILE A 215 -18.77 -3.36 -10.19
C ILE A 215 -19.85 -2.73 -11.05
N GLN A 216 -19.56 -2.51 -12.33
CA GLN A 216 -20.58 -2.44 -13.35
C GLN A 216 -21.17 -3.85 -13.38
N MET A 217 -22.02 -4.16 -12.38
CA MET A 217 -23.04 -5.19 -12.49
C MET A 217 -23.71 -4.77 -13.76
N SER A 218 -23.40 -5.49 -14.84
CA SER A 218 -23.95 -5.22 -16.15
C SER A 218 -25.47 -5.11 -15.98
N SER A 219 -25.98 -3.87 -15.91
CA SER A 219 -27.40 -3.62 -15.75
C SER A 219 -28.16 -4.22 -16.93
N LYS A 220 -27.44 -4.50 -18.03
CA LYS A 220 -27.89 -5.31 -19.16
C LYS A 220 -28.35 -6.71 -18.77
N PHE A 221 -27.65 -7.44 -17.89
CA PHE A 221 -28.08 -8.79 -17.50
C PHE A 221 -29.27 -8.78 -16.52
N CYS A 222 -29.38 -7.76 -15.66
CA CYS A 222 -30.53 -7.66 -14.76
C CYS A 222 -31.79 -7.22 -15.52
N LEU A 223 -31.68 -6.26 -16.46
CA LEU A 223 -32.81 -5.85 -17.31
C LEU A 223 -33.26 -6.95 -18.25
N THR A 224 -32.35 -7.70 -18.89
CA THR A 224 -32.76 -8.85 -19.73
C THR A 224 -33.34 -9.98 -18.90
N ALA A 225 -32.80 -10.27 -17.71
CA ALA A 225 -33.39 -11.28 -16.82
C ALA A 225 -34.79 -10.86 -16.36
N ILE A 226 -34.99 -9.61 -15.94
CA ILE A 226 -36.31 -9.08 -15.55
C ILE A 226 -37.28 -9.12 -16.74
N LEU A 227 -36.86 -8.68 -17.94
CA LEU A 227 -37.66 -8.78 -19.16
C LEU A 227 -38.03 -10.23 -19.50
N CYS A 228 -37.07 -11.16 -19.43
CA CYS A 228 -37.32 -12.59 -19.70
C CYS A 228 -38.30 -13.20 -18.68
N ILE A 229 -38.17 -12.85 -17.39
CA ILE A 229 -39.11 -13.29 -16.35
C ILE A 229 -40.50 -12.71 -16.63
N LEU A 230 -40.61 -11.42 -16.95
CA LEU A 230 -41.90 -10.79 -17.27
C LEU A 230 -42.55 -11.41 -18.51
N VAL A 231 -41.79 -11.70 -19.58
CA VAL A 231 -42.31 -12.39 -20.77
C VAL A 231 -42.77 -13.82 -20.43
N SER A 232 -42.02 -14.53 -19.59
CA SER A 232 -42.38 -15.90 -19.18
C SER A 232 -43.67 -15.94 -18.35
N VAL A 233 -43.84 -14.97 -17.43
CA VAL A 233 -45.07 -14.82 -16.63
C VAL A 233 -46.25 -14.42 -17.50
N PHE A 234 -46.09 -13.47 -18.42
CA PHE A 234 -47.15 -13.11 -19.38
C PHE A 234 -47.57 -14.29 -20.24
N LYS A 235 -46.61 -15.10 -20.70
CA LYS A 235 -46.91 -16.29 -21.49
C LYS A 235 -47.65 -17.35 -20.67
N GLN A 236 -47.26 -17.58 -19.40
CA GLN A 236 -48.00 -18.46 -18.50
C GLN A 236 -49.43 -18.00 -18.22
N ILE A 237 -49.67 -16.70 -18.04
CA ILE A 237 -51.01 -16.15 -17.79
C ILE A 237 -51.90 -16.32 -19.04
N HIS A 238 -51.36 -16.20 -20.24
CA HIS A 238 -52.11 -16.37 -21.48
C HIS A 238 -52.26 -17.83 -21.94
N ASP A 239 -51.32 -18.71 -21.59
CA ASP A 239 -51.40 -20.15 -21.87
C ASP A 239 -52.24 -20.92 -20.82
N LEU A 240 -52.71 -20.26 -19.76
CA LEU A 240 -53.71 -20.82 -18.86
C LEU A 240 -55.06 -20.85 -19.60
N PRO A 241 -55.58 -22.05 -19.97
CA PRO A 241 -56.89 -22.13 -20.57
C PRO A 241 -57.90 -21.60 -19.55
N PHE A 242 -58.64 -20.56 -19.94
CA PHE A 242 -59.87 -20.21 -19.25
C PHE A 242 -60.77 -21.45 -19.28
N ILE A 243 -60.87 -22.13 -18.15
CA ILE A 243 -61.92 -23.12 -17.87
C ILE A 243 -63.21 -22.33 -17.60
#